data_AF-A0A6V8NY49-F1
#
_entry.id   AF-A0A6V8NY49-F1
#
_cell.length_a   1.000
_cell.length_b   1.000
_cell.length_c   1.000
_cell.angle_alpha   90.00
_cell.angle_beta   90.00
_cell.angle_gamma   90.00
#
_symmetry.space_group_name_H-M   'P 1'
#
loop_
_entity.id
_entity.type
_entity.pdbx_description
1 polymer ?
#
loop_
_entity_poly.entity_id
_entity_poly.type
_entity_poly.pdbx_seq_one_letter_code
_entity_poly.pdbx_strand_id
1 'polypeptide(L)'
;GVTLWEIKHNLKIDFITRVRTNMDVATDARSFRDQPPSPWVKKAEREKDGLAVVGIAGLTTYGQYGEEEHKKKRYQKDFQANPINCVMVTCWKGKEYPLGKEKVFITSLPIEDPLEIIDGYNLRSLIENKGFRELKQGWMIGHFPMKTEAAARSHTLLTLTMYSLNACFQTQGGKGLAQKGIRRLRTEDMSTIHKLIVFAGDYFGIFDVEEYALIVRAPPQYFVRINPQEVQRRLGLKD
;
A
#
# COMPACT_ATOMS: atom_id res chain seq x y z
N GLY A 1 -17.03 -5.37 -10.04
CA GLY A 1 -16.89 -5.96 -8.71
C GLY A 1 -16.04 -7.21 -8.71
N VAL A 2 -16.06 -8.04 -9.76
CA VAL A 2 -15.22 -9.26 -9.85
C VAL A 2 -13.74 -9.03 -9.53
N THR A 3 -13.10 -8.03 -10.14
CA THR A 3 -11.71 -7.70 -9.81
C THR A 3 -11.50 -7.35 -8.34
N LEU A 4 -12.45 -6.65 -7.71
CA LEU A 4 -12.37 -6.33 -6.28
C LEU A 4 -12.54 -7.58 -5.42
N TRP A 5 -13.39 -8.51 -5.86
CA TRP A 5 -13.58 -9.81 -5.21
C TRP A 5 -12.30 -10.64 -5.26
N GLU A 6 -11.65 -10.73 -6.43
CA GLU A 6 -10.37 -11.43 -6.60
C GLU A 6 -9.26 -10.80 -5.74
N ILE A 7 -9.16 -9.47 -5.71
CA ILE A 7 -8.19 -8.76 -4.87
C ILE A 7 -8.35 -9.15 -3.40
N LYS A 8 -9.58 -9.16 -2.88
CA LYS A 8 -9.82 -9.49 -1.47
C LYS A 8 -9.69 -10.99 -1.18
N HIS A 9 -10.31 -11.85 -2.00
CA HIS A 9 -10.48 -13.27 -1.67
C HIS A 9 -9.35 -14.15 -2.20
N ASN A 10 -8.77 -13.83 -3.36
CA ASN A 10 -7.68 -14.61 -3.96
C ASN A 10 -6.31 -14.06 -3.56
N LEU A 11 -6.12 -12.73 -3.67
CA LEU A 11 -4.83 -12.10 -3.35
C LEU A 11 -4.68 -11.72 -1.87
N LYS A 12 -5.77 -11.78 -1.08
CA LYS A 12 -5.79 -11.40 0.35
C LYS A 12 -5.35 -9.94 0.60
N ILE A 13 -5.63 -9.06 -0.36
CA ILE A 13 -5.30 -7.64 -0.29
C ILE A 13 -6.57 -6.85 0.00
N ASP A 14 -6.50 -5.93 0.96
CA ASP A 14 -7.58 -4.98 1.20
C ASP A 14 -7.60 -3.85 0.18
N PHE A 15 -8.80 -3.40 -0.17
CA PHE A 15 -8.98 -2.35 -1.17
C PHE A 15 -9.82 -1.20 -0.64
N ILE A 16 -9.55 0.00 -1.16
CA ILE A 16 -10.39 1.17 -1.02
C ILE A 16 -10.51 1.81 -2.40
N THR A 17 -11.74 2.00 -2.90
CA THR A 17 -11.94 2.60 -4.21
C THR A 17 -13.11 3.57 -4.22
N ARG A 18 -12.95 4.66 -4.96
CA ARG A 18 -13.98 5.67 -5.11
C ARG A 18 -15.07 5.20 -6.05
N VAL A 19 -16.31 5.35 -5.61
CA VAL A 19 -17.50 5.01 -6.40
C VAL A 19 -17.88 6.19 -7.30
N ARG A 20 -18.42 5.88 -8.49
CA ARG A 20 -19.01 6.90 -9.37
C ARG A 20 -20.36 7.34 -8.80
N THR A 21 -20.70 8.60 -9.02
CA THR A 21 -21.90 9.20 -8.43
C THR A 21 -23.22 8.60 -8.92
N ASN A 22 -23.21 7.94 -10.07
CA ASN A 22 -24.37 7.33 -10.74
C ASN A 22 -24.54 5.83 -10.42
N MET A 23 -23.76 5.26 -9.51
CA MET A 23 -23.89 3.87 -9.11
C MET A 23 -24.91 3.73 -7.97
N ASP A 24 -25.71 2.67 -7.99
CA ASP A 24 -26.75 2.42 -6.99
C ASP A 24 -26.21 2.42 -5.56
N VAL A 25 -25.04 1.80 -5.34
CA VAL A 25 -24.36 1.81 -4.04
C VAL A 25 -23.98 3.21 -3.53
N ALA A 26 -23.72 4.16 -4.43
CA ALA A 26 -23.48 5.55 -4.03
C ALA A 26 -24.78 6.26 -3.62
N THR A 27 -25.88 5.98 -4.32
CA THR A 27 -27.21 6.50 -3.95
C THR A 27 -27.67 5.93 -2.62
N ASP A 28 -27.52 4.62 -2.44
CA ASP A 28 -27.88 3.90 -1.23
C ASP A 28 -27.08 4.42 -0.03
N ALA A 29 -25.74 4.49 -0.13
CA ALA A 29 -24.88 5.05 0.91
C ALA A 29 -25.28 6.48 1.35
N ARG A 30 -25.73 7.32 0.42
CA ARG A 30 -26.16 8.70 0.73
C ARG A 30 -27.45 8.77 1.52
N SER A 31 -28.32 7.76 1.43
CA SER A 31 -29.54 7.69 2.24
C SER A 31 -29.23 7.56 3.74
N PHE A 32 -28.03 7.09 4.09
CA PHE A 32 -27.55 6.95 5.47
C PHE A 32 -26.92 8.23 6.04
N ARG A 33 -26.84 9.34 5.27
CA ARG A 33 -26.19 10.59 5.71
C ARG A 33 -26.69 11.06 7.08
N ASP A 34 -28.01 11.13 7.23
CA ASP A 34 -28.66 11.68 8.41
C ASP A 34 -29.09 10.62 9.42
N GLN A 35 -28.78 9.34 9.17
CA GLN A 35 -29.10 8.28 10.11
C GLN A 35 -28.28 8.39 11.41
N PRO A 36 -28.87 8.03 12.57
CA PRO A 36 -28.14 8.00 13.83
C PRO A 36 -27.07 6.90 13.82
N PRO A 37 -25.99 7.03 14.62
CA PRO A 37 -25.00 5.98 14.77
C PRO A 37 -25.63 4.66 15.19
N SER A 38 -25.21 3.57 14.56
CA SER A 38 -25.71 2.21 14.81
C SER A 38 -24.55 1.21 14.68
N PRO A 39 -24.77 -0.10 14.91
CA PRO A 39 -23.75 -1.11 14.60
C PRO A 39 -23.29 -1.07 13.13
N TRP A 40 -24.18 -0.66 12.22
CA TRP A 40 -23.94 -0.64 10.77
C TRP A 40 -23.56 0.75 10.25
N VAL A 41 -23.68 1.80 11.07
CA VAL A 41 -23.41 3.19 10.70
C VAL A 41 -22.50 3.83 11.74
N LYS A 42 -21.29 4.21 11.34
CA LYS A 42 -20.31 4.88 12.19
C LYS A 42 -20.05 6.28 11.67
N LYS A 43 -20.12 7.28 12.53
CA LYS A 43 -19.81 8.68 12.19
C LYS A 43 -18.52 9.07 12.88
N ALA A 44 -17.66 9.76 12.17
CA ALA A 44 -16.41 10.25 12.70
C ALA A 44 -16.08 11.63 12.10
N GLU A 45 -15.45 12.48 12.90
CA GLU A 45 -15.08 13.83 12.51
C GLU A 45 -13.68 14.15 13.04
N ARG A 46 -12.94 14.93 12.26
CA ARG A 46 -11.61 15.43 12.59
C ARG A 46 -11.57 16.93 12.37
N GLU A 47 -11.68 17.68 13.45
CA GLU A 47 -11.72 19.16 13.44
C GLU A 47 -10.48 19.78 12.77
N LYS A 48 -9.29 19.24 13.06
CA LYS A 48 -8.00 19.76 12.55
C LYS A 48 -7.99 19.92 11.02
N ASP A 49 -8.59 18.97 10.31
CA ASP A 49 -8.62 18.92 8.86
C ASP A 49 -9.99 19.32 8.29
N GLY A 50 -10.96 19.65 9.15
CA GLY A 50 -12.36 19.88 8.79
C GLY A 50 -12.94 18.72 7.97
N LEU A 51 -12.71 17.49 8.42
CA LEU A 51 -13.11 16.26 7.73
C LEU A 51 -14.21 15.56 8.53
N ALA A 52 -15.37 15.33 7.91
CA ALA A 52 -16.45 14.55 8.50
C ALA A 52 -16.85 13.41 7.56
N VAL A 53 -17.06 12.23 8.14
CA VAL A 53 -17.27 10.98 7.39
C VAL A 53 -18.33 10.10 8.06
N VAL A 54 -18.99 9.28 7.23
CA VAL A 54 -19.97 8.28 7.63
C VAL A 54 -19.54 6.93 7.04
N GLY A 55 -19.13 5.99 7.88
CA GLY A 55 -18.89 4.59 7.53
C GLY A 55 -20.19 3.80 7.60
N ILE A 56 -20.44 2.97 6.59
CA ILE A 56 -21.66 2.16 6.45
C ILE A 56 -21.25 0.73 6.11
N ALA A 57 -21.71 -0.23 6.90
CA ALA A 57 -21.36 -1.63 6.76
C ALA A 57 -22.40 -2.39 5.94
N GLY A 58 -21.93 -3.35 5.15
CA GLY A 58 -22.77 -4.40 4.59
C GLY A 58 -23.80 -3.96 3.55
N LEU A 59 -23.50 -2.95 2.74
CA LEU A 59 -24.37 -2.57 1.62
C LEU A 59 -24.45 -3.70 0.59
N THR A 60 -25.66 -3.99 0.12
CA THR A 60 -25.94 -5.06 -0.86
C THR A 60 -26.32 -4.51 -2.24
N THR A 61 -26.35 -3.20 -2.40
CA THR A 61 -26.70 -2.52 -3.67
C THR A 61 -25.60 -2.58 -4.72
N TYR A 62 -24.40 -3.09 -4.38
CA TYR A 62 -23.33 -3.34 -5.35
C TYR A 62 -23.30 -4.79 -5.85
N GLY A 63 -24.38 -5.24 -6.50
CA GLY A 63 -24.54 -6.62 -7.00
C GLY A 63 -23.54 -7.10 -8.06
N GLN A 64 -22.54 -6.29 -8.41
CA GLN A 64 -21.41 -6.72 -9.25
C GLN A 64 -20.24 -7.27 -8.44
N TYR A 65 -20.28 -7.19 -7.10
CA TYR A 65 -19.23 -7.66 -6.20
C TYR A 65 -19.43 -9.13 -5.88
N GLY A 66 -18.50 -9.97 -6.32
CA GLY A 66 -18.62 -11.42 -6.31
C GLY A 66 -17.83 -12.02 -7.46
N GLU A 67 -17.88 -13.33 -7.60
CA GLU A 67 -17.29 -14.06 -8.72
C GLU A 67 -17.98 -13.75 -10.06
N GLU A 68 -17.39 -14.18 -11.17
CA GLU A 68 -18.00 -13.99 -12.50
C GLU A 68 -19.40 -14.60 -12.60
N GLU A 69 -19.64 -15.76 -11.98
CA GLU A 69 -20.98 -16.37 -11.93
C GLU A 69 -21.98 -15.52 -11.15
N HIS A 70 -21.56 -14.94 -10.02
CA HIS A 70 -22.41 -14.07 -9.21
C HIS A 70 -22.84 -12.84 -10.01
N LYS A 71 -21.90 -12.21 -10.72
CA LYS A 71 -22.17 -11.06 -11.59
C LYS A 71 -23.14 -11.41 -12.73
N LYS A 72 -23.10 -12.62 -13.29
CA LYS A 72 -24.05 -13.09 -14.32
C LYS A 72 -25.47 -13.24 -13.77
N LYS A 73 -25.60 -13.68 -12.51
CA LYS A 73 -26.90 -13.91 -11.84
C LYS A 73 -27.55 -12.63 -11.30
N ARG A 74 -26.89 -11.47 -11.37
CA ARG A 74 -27.33 -10.20 -10.76
C ARG A 74 -28.73 -9.68 -11.13
N TYR A 75 -29.31 -10.16 -12.23
CA TYR A 75 -30.64 -9.75 -12.71
C TYR A 75 -31.73 -10.80 -12.43
N GLN A 76 -31.39 -11.91 -11.76
CA GLN A 76 -32.35 -12.93 -11.38
C GLN A 76 -33.17 -12.46 -10.18
N LYS A 77 -34.41 -12.95 -10.07
CA LYS A 77 -35.32 -12.57 -8.98
C LYS A 77 -34.80 -13.00 -7.60
N ASP A 78 -34.14 -14.15 -7.52
CA ASP A 78 -33.62 -14.71 -6.26
C ASP A 78 -32.15 -14.30 -6.00
N PHE A 79 -31.69 -13.22 -6.63
CA PHE A 79 -30.31 -12.78 -6.50
C PHE A 79 -30.04 -12.16 -5.13
N GLN A 80 -29.11 -12.77 -4.40
CA GLN A 80 -28.58 -12.22 -3.16
C GLN A 80 -27.20 -11.62 -3.41
N ALA A 81 -27.08 -10.30 -3.28
CA ALA A 81 -25.81 -9.61 -3.46
C ALA A 81 -24.87 -9.80 -2.27
N ASN A 82 -23.56 -9.85 -2.54
CA ASN A 82 -22.57 -9.88 -1.47
C ASN A 82 -22.47 -8.51 -0.76
N PRO A 83 -22.36 -8.49 0.58
CA PRO A 83 -22.22 -7.26 1.34
C PRO A 83 -20.87 -6.57 1.06
N ILE A 84 -20.88 -5.24 0.99
CA ILE A 84 -19.68 -4.41 0.88
C ILE A 84 -19.76 -3.22 1.82
N ASN A 85 -18.63 -2.86 2.43
CA ASN A 85 -18.56 -1.68 3.29
C ASN A 85 -18.30 -0.43 2.45
N CYS A 86 -18.73 0.72 2.97
CA CYS A 86 -18.43 1.99 2.35
C CYS A 86 -18.15 3.09 3.38
N VAL A 87 -17.50 4.15 2.92
CA VAL A 87 -17.30 5.39 3.67
C VAL A 87 -17.72 6.55 2.77
N MET A 88 -18.56 7.41 3.30
CA MET A 88 -19.02 8.62 2.66
C MET A 88 -18.40 9.84 3.35
N VAL A 89 -17.82 10.75 2.56
CA VAL A 89 -17.29 12.03 3.04
C VAL A 89 -18.39 13.08 2.93
N THR A 90 -18.80 13.64 4.07
CA THR A 90 -19.84 14.68 4.17
C THR A 90 -19.24 16.07 4.27
N CYS A 91 -18.08 16.23 4.91
CA CYS A 91 -17.34 17.49 4.99
C CYS A 91 -15.87 17.29 4.64
N TRP A 92 -15.29 18.20 3.87
CA TRP A 92 -13.87 18.15 3.48
C TRP A 92 -13.23 19.53 3.55
N LYS A 93 -12.15 19.67 4.33
CA LYS A 93 -11.47 20.96 4.55
C LYS A 93 -12.42 22.06 5.03
N GLY A 94 -13.35 21.70 5.92
CA GLY A 94 -14.35 22.61 6.49
C GLY A 94 -15.46 22.99 5.53
N LYS A 95 -15.52 22.39 4.33
CA LYS A 95 -16.61 22.59 3.36
C LYS A 95 -17.49 21.37 3.31
N GLU A 96 -18.75 21.53 3.68
CA GLU A 96 -19.75 20.48 3.52
C GLU A 96 -20.05 20.21 2.04
N TYR A 97 -20.22 18.93 1.71
CA TYR A 97 -20.71 18.53 0.41
C TYR A 97 -22.23 18.72 0.34
N PRO A 98 -22.74 19.34 -0.75
CA PRO A 98 -24.16 19.37 -1.03
C PRO A 98 -24.75 17.96 -1.10
N LEU A 99 -26.02 17.83 -0.74
CA LEU A 99 -26.77 16.58 -0.83
C LEU A 99 -26.65 15.97 -2.24
N GLY A 100 -26.29 14.70 -2.32
CA GLY A 100 -26.10 13.97 -3.58
C GLY A 100 -24.73 14.15 -4.24
N LYS A 101 -23.86 15.04 -3.71
CA LYS A 101 -22.51 15.30 -4.25
C LYS A 101 -21.39 14.75 -3.37
N GLU A 102 -21.74 14.11 -2.26
CA GLU A 102 -20.83 13.44 -1.34
C GLU A 102 -19.97 12.43 -2.09
N LYS A 103 -18.72 12.30 -1.64
CA LYS A 103 -17.78 11.31 -2.16
C LYS A 103 -17.97 10.02 -1.39
N VAL A 104 -18.30 8.95 -2.11
CA VAL A 104 -18.48 7.61 -1.56
C VAL A 104 -17.33 6.72 -2.00
N PHE A 105 -16.79 5.97 -1.05
CA PHE A 105 -15.71 5.01 -1.23
C PHE A 105 -16.21 3.65 -0.76
N ILE A 106 -15.99 2.60 -1.55
CA ILE A 106 -16.24 1.21 -1.12
C ILE A 106 -14.92 0.58 -0.68
N THR A 107 -15.01 -0.30 0.30
CA THR A 107 -13.84 -0.90 0.96
C THR A 107 -14.14 -2.32 1.44
N SER A 108 -13.08 -3.13 1.55
CA SER A 108 -13.11 -4.42 2.25
C SER A 108 -12.74 -4.30 3.73
N LEU A 109 -12.23 -3.15 4.15
CA LEU A 109 -11.88 -2.85 5.54
C LEU A 109 -13.14 -2.69 6.41
N PRO A 110 -13.02 -2.97 7.72
CA PRO A 110 -14.13 -2.79 8.63
C PRO A 110 -14.31 -1.30 8.96
N ILE A 111 -15.50 -0.90 9.40
CA ILE A 111 -15.91 0.52 9.46
C ILE A 111 -15.77 1.15 10.85
N GLU A 112 -15.08 0.51 11.79
CA GLU A 112 -14.96 0.99 13.17
C GLU A 112 -14.27 2.36 13.22
N ASP A 113 -13.26 2.56 12.36
CA ASP A 113 -12.64 3.86 12.12
C ASP A 113 -12.75 4.28 10.64
N PRO A 114 -13.83 5.00 10.27
CA PRO A 114 -14.01 5.48 8.91
C PRO A 114 -12.97 6.53 8.48
N LEU A 115 -12.30 7.22 9.42
CA LEU A 115 -11.29 8.23 9.09
C LEU A 115 -10.01 7.57 8.57
N GLU A 116 -9.58 6.47 9.18
CA GLU A 116 -8.42 5.70 8.72
C GLU A 116 -8.59 5.20 7.28
N ILE A 117 -9.81 4.81 6.88
CA ILE A 117 -10.10 4.40 5.50
C ILE A 117 -9.86 5.56 4.53
N ILE A 118 -10.28 6.78 4.88
CA ILE A 118 -10.05 7.96 4.04
C ILE A 118 -8.56 8.32 4.00
N ASP A 119 -7.85 8.21 5.11
CA ASP A 119 -6.40 8.41 5.16
C ASP A 119 -5.64 7.38 4.32
N GLY A 120 -6.05 6.11 4.37
CA GLY A 120 -5.53 5.06 3.50
C GLY A 120 -5.76 5.37 2.02
N TYR A 121 -6.92 5.92 1.66
CA TYR A 121 -7.19 6.37 0.30
C TYR A 121 -6.34 7.59 -0.11
N ASN A 122 -6.00 8.49 0.82
CA ASN A 122 -5.17 9.67 0.54
C ASN A 122 -3.76 9.29 0.02
N LEU A 123 -3.23 8.12 0.41
CA LEU A 123 -1.97 7.59 -0.13
C LEU A 123 -2.03 7.38 -1.66
N ARG A 124 -3.20 7.11 -2.23
CA ARG A 124 -3.37 7.03 -3.69
C ARG A 124 -3.03 8.35 -4.36
N SER A 125 -3.51 9.46 -3.80
CA SER A 125 -3.22 10.81 -4.33
C SER A 125 -1.72 11.09 -4.30
N LEU A 126 -1.03 10.62 -3.26
CA LEU A 126 0.43 10.71 -3.17
C LEU A 126 1.11 9.94 -4.33
N ILE A 127 0.75 8.68 -4.55
CA ILE A 127 1.31 7.85 -5.63
C ILE A 127 1.01 8.44 -7.01
N GLU A 128 -0.23 8.90 -7.23
CA GLU A 128 -0.64 9.46 -8.51
C GLU A 128 0.10 10.76 -8.82
N ASN A 129 0.15 11.69 -7.86
CA ASN A 129 0.74 13.00 -8.07
C ASN A 129 2.28 12.94 -8.06
N LYS A 130 2.87 12.32 -7.03
CA LYS A 130 4.34 12.29 -6.86
C LYS A 130 5.01 11.19 -7.69
N GLY A 131 4.31 10.10 -7.99
CA GLY A 131 4.82 8.97 -8.75
C GLY A 131 4.42 9.05 -10.22
N PHE A 132 3.18 8.69 -10.54
CA PHE A 132 2.77 8.50 -11.94
C PHE A 132 2.79 9.78 -12.77
N ARG A 133 2.32 10.90 -12.24
CA ARG A 133 2.32 12.16 -13.00
C ARG A 133 3.74 12.66 -13.22
N GLU A 134 4.57 12.64 -12.19
CA GLU A 134 6.00 12.96 -12.33
C GLU A 134 6.70 12.06 -13.34
N LEU A 135 6.51 10.74 -13.28
CA LEU A 135 7.13 9.82 -14.22
C LEU A 135 6.69 10.04 -15.66
N LYS A 136 5.39 10.29 -15.88
CA LYS A 136 4.83 10.47 -17.23
C LYS A 136 5.14 11.84 -17.82
N GLN A 137 4.98 12.91 -17.04
CA GLN A 137 5.04 14.30 -17.51
C GLN A 137 6.40 14.93 -17.23
N GLY A 138 6.95 14.75 -16.03
CA GLY A 138 8.24 15.33 -15.65
C GLY A 138 9.43 14.55 -16.21
N TRP A 139 9.42 13.23 -16.05
CA TRP A 139 10.51 12.33 -16.46
C TRP A 139 10.27 11.68 -17.83
N MET A 140 9.12 11.95 -18.44
CA MET A 140 8.77 11.55 -19.80
C MET A 140 9.00 10.05 -20.08
N ILE A 141 8.64 9.17 -19.14
CA ILE A 141 8.87 7.72 -19.25
C ILE A 141 8.21 7.10 -20.50
N GLY A 142 7.17 7.74 -21.05
CA GLY A 142 6.49 7.31 -22.28
C GLY A 142 7.08 7.89 -23.58
N HIS A 143 8.05 8.80 -23.53
CA HIS A 143 8.70 9.36 -24.71
C HIS A 143 9.99 8.59 -25.01
N PHE A 144 9.86 7.50 -25.75
CA PHE A 144 10.99 6.66 -26.10
C PHE A 144 11.86 7.31 -27.18
N PRO A 145 13.20 7.22 -27.07
CA PRO A 145 14.11 7.76 -28.08
C PRO A 145 14.01 7.01 -29.41
N MET A 146 13.63 5.73 -29.38
CA MET A 146 13.42 4.91 -30.57
C MET A 146 12.23 3.97 -30.36
N LYS A 147 11.56 3.58 -31.46
CA LYS A 147 10.42 2.64 -31.46
C LYS A 147 10.86 1.17 -31.50
N THR A 148 11.95 0.82 -30.83
CA THR A 148 12.39 -0.58 -30.68
C THR A 148 12.10 -1.04 -29.27
N GLU A 149 11.84 -2.34 -29.10
CA GLU A 149 11.60 -2.91 -27.78
C GLU A 149 12.79 -2.70 -26.84
N ALA A 150 14.01 -2.90 -27.34
CA ALA A 150 15.24 -2.68 -26.57
C ALA A 150 15.36 -1.22 -26.07
N ALA A 151 15.07 -0.24 -26.93
CA ALA A 151 15.10 1.16 -26.53
C ALA A 151 14.02 1.49 -25.49
N ALA A 152 12.81 0.94 -25.64
CA ALA A 152 11.74 1.13 -24.67
C ALA A 152 12.07 0.53 -23.29
N ARG A 153 12.64 -0.69 -23.27
CA ARG A 153 13.11 -1.35 -22.03
C ARG A 153 14.22 -0.55 -21.36
N SER A 154 15.27 -0.17 -22.10
CA SER A 154 16.40 0.59 -21.55
C SER A 154 15.98 1.96 -21.05
N HIS A 155 15.16 2.70 -21.79
CA HIS A 155 14.62 3.99 -21.36
C HIS A 155 13.80 3.85 -20.07
N THR A 156 12.87 2.89 -20.04
CA THR A 156 12.02 2.66 -18.87
C THR A 156 12.86 2.35 -17.62
N LEU A 157 13.82 1.43 -17.73
CA LEU A 157 14.69 1.07 -16.60
C LEU A 157 15.54 2.25 -16.14
N LEU A 158 16.22 2.92 -17.07
CA LEU A 158 17.08 4.06 -16.75
C LEU A 158 16.28 5.19 -16.10
N THR A 159 15.13 5.55 -16.66
CA THR A 159 14.26 6.60 -16.12
C THR A 159 13.78 6.26 -14.71
N LEU A 160 13.35 5.01 -14.47
CA LEU A 160 12.92 4.59 -13.13
C LEU A 160 14.07 4.59 -12.12
N THR A 161 15.26 4.15 -12.51
CA THR A 161 16.46 4.19 -11.67
C THR A 161 16.84 5.63 -11.32
N MET A 162 16.88 6.52 -12.31
CA MET A 162 17.23 7.93 -12.10
C MET A 162 16.18 8.67 -11.26
N TYR A 163 14.90 8.42 -11.51
CA TYR A 163 13.81 8.96 -10.70
C TYR A 163 13.93 8.50 -9.24
N SER A 164 14.15 7.20 -9.01
CA SER A 164 14.28 6.63 -7.67
C SER A 164 15.53 7.15 -6.94
N LEU A 165 16.65 7.29 -7.66
CA LEU A 165 17.89 7.86 -7.14
C LEU A 165 17.70 9.33 -6.75
N ASN A 166 17.04 10.12 -7.59
CA ASN A 166 16.71 11.51 -7.28
C ASN A 166 15.77 11.60 -6.06
N ALA A 167 14.74 10.76 -5.97
CA ALA A 167 13.85 10.71 -4.82
C ALA A 167 14.62 10.37 -3.52
N CYS A 168 15.51 9.37 -3.57
CA CYS A 168 16.39 9.04 -2.45
C CYS A 168 17.30 10.21 -2.08
N PHE A 169 17.88 10.89 -3.07
CA PHE A 169 18.77 12.02 -2.85
C PHE A 169 18.07 13.20 -2.17
N GLN A 170 16.79 13.42 -2.43
CA GLN A 170 16.02 14.48 -1.78
C GLN A 170 15.73 14.23 -0.29
N THR A 171 15.88 13.00 0.20
CA THR A 171 15.74 12.68 1.62
C THR A 171 16.89 13.23 2.45
N GLN A 172 16.70 13.39 3.76
CA GLN A 172 17.76 13.85 4.66
C GLN A 172 18.98 12.92 4.64
N GLY A 173 18.75 11.59 4.63
CA GLY A 173 19.80 10.60 4.50
C GLY A 173 20.55 10.72 3.17
N GLY A 174 19.82 10.81 2.06
CA GLY A 174 20.40 10.96 0.72
C GLY A 174 21.27 12.22 0.57
N LYS A 175 20.81 13.36 1.09
CA LYS A 175 21.60 14.60 1.11
C LYS A 175 22.91 14.45 1.88
N GLY A 176 22.87 13.75 3.02
CA GLY A 176 24.06 13.43 3.81
C GLY A 176 25.05 12.52 3.09
N LEU A 177 24.54 11.62 2.22
CA LEU A 177 25.39 10.71 1.43
C LEU A 177 26.11 11.41 0.29
N ALA A 178 25.51 12.42 -0.37
CA ALA A 178 26.19 13.07 -1.51
C ALA A 178 27.38 13.94 -1.14
N GLN A 179 27.56 14.26 0.15
CA GLN A 179 28.78 14.90 0.63
C GLN A 179 29.96 13.91 0.72
N LYS A 180 29.73 12.62 0.46
CA LYS A 180 30.71 11.55 0.57
C LYS A 180 30.92 10.91 -0.80
N GLY A 181 32.18 10.78 -1.20
CA GLY A 181 32.54 9.99 -2.38
C GLY A 181 32.29 8.49 -2.15
N ILE A 182 32.09 7.73 -3.23
CA ILE A 182 31.78 6.29 -3.18
C ILE A 182 32.79 5.47 -2.36
N ARG A 183 34.08 5.86 -2.39
CA ARG A 183 35.13 5.21 -1.60
C ARG A 183 34.90 5.39 -0.11
N ARG A 184 34.58 6.61 0.32
CA ARG A 184 34.31 6.93 1.73
C ARG A 184 33.03 6.24 2.22
N LEU A 185 31.99 6.22 1.39
CA LEU A 185 30.77 5.47 1.68
C LEU A 185 31.05 3.99 1.92
N ARG A 186 31.86 3.35 1.06
CA ARG A 186 32.26 1.94 1.25
C ARG A 186 33.10 1.69 2.51
N THR A 187 33.92 2.65 2.92
CA THR A 187 34.74 2.53 4.13
C THR A 187 33.92 2.73 5.40
N GLU A 188 32.95 3.64 5.38
CA GLU A 188 32.07 3.91 6.53
C GLU A 188 30.93 2.88 6.63
N ASP A 189 30.52 2.28 5.51
CA ASP A 189 29.58 1.17 5.47
C ASP A 189 30.24 -0.15 5.91
N MET A 190 30.48 -0.24 7.21
CA MET A 190 31.00 -1.43 7.90
C MET A 190 29.97 -2.59 7.96
N SER A 191 28.74 -2.39 7.43
CA SER A 191 27.68 -3.41 7.50
C SER A 191 28.02 -4.65 6.67
N THR A 192 28.84 -4.51 5.63
CA THR A 192 29.22 -5.59 4.72
C THR A 192 30.59 -6.19 5.00
N ILE A 193 31.47 -5.51 5.75
CA ILE A 193 32.87 -5.94 5.98
C ILE A 193 32.96 -7.22 6.81
N HIS A 194 32.00 -7.44 7.68
CA HIS A 194 31.94 -8.59 8.58
C HIS A 194 30.80 -9.54 8.19
N LYS A 195 30.58 -9.69 6.88
CA LYS A 195 29.67 -10.70 6.33
C LYS A 195 30.49 -11.87 5.77
N LEU A 196 30.01 -13.08 6.00
CA LEU A 196 30.57 -14.32 5.47
C LEU A 196 29.63 -14.86 4.40
N ILE A 197 30.20 -15.27 3.26
CA ILE A 197 29.48 -16.07 2.27
C ILE A 197 29.81 -17.53 2.58
N VAL A 198 28.79 -18.29 2.95
CA VAL A 198 28.91 -19.71 3.33
C VAL A 198 28.29 -20.54 2.22
N PHE A 199 29.06 -21.46 1.67
CA PHE A 199 28.60 -22.41 0.66
C PHE A 199 28.32 -23.76 1.32
N ALA A 200 27.16 -24.35 1.02
CA ALA A 200 26.75 -25.67 1.47
C ALA A 200 26.11 -26.44 0.30
N GLY A 201 26.91 -27.26 -0.37
CA GLY A 201 26.52 -27.89 -1.64
C GLY A 201 26.25 -26.82 -2.71
N ASP A 202 25.08 -26.90 -3.34
CA ASP A 202 24.64 -25.96 -4.39
C ASP A 202 24.00 -24.67 -3.87
N TYR A 203 24.01 -24.46 -2.55
CA TYR A 203 23.40 -23.30 -1.90
C TYR A 203 24.48 -22.38 -1.32
N PHE A 204 24.18 -21.07 -1.28
CA PHE A 204 24.98 -20.10 -0.55
C PHE A 204 24.10 -19.25 0.35
N GLY A 205 24.66 -18.81 1.48
CA GLY A 205 24.04 -17.86 2.39
C GLY A 205 25.03 -16.76 2.77
N ILE A 206 24.53 -15.56 3.03
CA ILE A 206 25.31 -14.42 3.51
C ILE A 206 24.93 -14.16 4.96
N PHE A 207 25.87 -14.34 5.88
CA PHE A 207 25.65 -14.23 7.32
C PHE A 207 26.54 -13.16 7.92
N ASP A 208 26.13 -12.57 9.03
CA ASP A 208 27.08 -11.86 9.88
C ASP A 208 28.11 -12.83 10.49
N VAL A 209 29.35 -12.40 10.74
CA VAL A 209 30.36 -13.26 11.40
C VAL A 209 29.86 -13.76 12.76
N GLU A 210 29.23 -12.90 13.56
CA GLU A 210 28.68 -13.28 14.88
C GLU A 210 27.45 -14.19 14.74
N GLU A 211 26.67 -14.03 13.68
CA GLU A 211 25.52 -14.89 13.35
C GLU A 211 25.96 -16.27 12.89
N TYR A 212 26.99 -16.34 12.05
CA TYR A 212 27.56 -17.61 11.62
C TYR A 212 28.18 -18.37 12.79
N ALA A 213 28.85 -17.66 13.71
CA ALA A 213 29.38 -18.24 14.95
C ALA A 213 28.30 -18.94 15.79
N LEU A 214 27.08 -18.38 15.83
CA LEU A 214 25.92 -19.04 16.45
C LEU A 214 25.49 -20.31 15.69
N ILE A 215 25.45 -20.27 14.35
CA ILE A 215 25.08 -21.43 13.52
C ILE A 215 26.05 -22.60 13.73
N VAL A 216 27.36 -22.33 13.78
CA VAL A 216 28.40 -23.36 13.99
C VAL A 216 28.60 -23.73 15.47
N ARG A 217 27.75 -23.22 16.37
CA ARG A 217 27.79 -23.47 17.83
C ARG A 217 29.13 -23.07 18.47
N ALA A 218 29.78 -22.04 17.95
CA ALA A 218 31.00 -21.46 18.51
C ALA A 218 30.81 -19.95 18.76
N PRO A 219 29.85 -19.53 19.62
CA PRO A 219 29.57 -18.12 19.84
C PRO A 219 30.74 -17.39 20.51
N PRO A 220 30.97 -16.11 20.17
CA PRO A 220 31.93 -15.28 20.90
C PRO A 220 31.45 -15.04 22.34
N GLN A 221 32.38 -14.70 23.23
CA GLN A 221 32.05 -14.36 24.63
C GLN A 221 31.15 -13.11 24.73
N TYR A 222 31.29 -12.18 23.78
CA TYR A 222 30.51 -10.96 23.72
C TYR A 222 30.07 -10.71 22.28
N PHE A 223 28.80 -10.32 22.12
CA PHE A 223 28.23 -9.88 20.85
C PHE A 223 28.28 -8.36 20.78
N VAL A 224 28.88 -7.83 19.72
CA VAL A 224 29.03 -6.38 19.51
C VAL A 224 28.06 -5.89 18.44
N ARG A 225 27.66 -6.77 17.51
CA ARG A 225 26.98 -6.37 16.26
C ARG A 225 25.57 -6.94 16.14
N ILE A 226 25.29 -8.09 16.75
CA ILE A 226 23.97 -8.72 16.71
C ILE A 226 23.37 -8.91 18.10
N ASN A 227 22.05 -9.02 18.17
CA ASN A 227 21.36 -9.56 19.33
C ASN A 227 21.22 -11.09 19.17
N PRO A 228 21.89 -11.91 19.99
CA PRO A 228 21.89 -13.37 19.81
C PRO A 228 20.48 -13.99 19.93
N GLN A 229 19.62 -13.47 20.81
CA GLN A 229 18.26 -14.00 20.99
C GLN A 229 17.37 -13.77 19.76
N GLU A 230 17.50 -12.60 19.14
CA GLU A 230 16.77 -12.26 17.92
C GLU A 230 17.21 -13.15 16.76
N VAL A 231 18.53 -13.35 16.62
CA VAL A 231 19.11 -14.19 15.58
C VAL A 231 18.72 -15.65 15.75
N GLN A 232 18.79 -16.19 16.98
CA GLN A 232 18.33 -17.56 17.27
C GLN A 232 16.86 -17.75 16.93
N ARG A 233 15.99 -16.78 17.28
CA ARG A 233 14.56 -16.81 16.92
C ARG A 233 14.33 -16.77 15.41
N ARG A 234 15.05 -15.90 14.71
CA ARG A 234 14.94 -15.72 13.25
C ARG A 234 15.39 -16.97 12.49
N LEU A 235 16.49 -17.58 12.93
CA LEU A 235 17.07 -18.77 12.29
C LEU A 235 16.48 -20.09 12.80
N GLY A 236 15.62 -20.05 13.82
CA GLY A 236 15.04 -21.25 14.43
C GLY A 236 16.09 -22.13 15.12
N LEU A 237 17.20 -21.55 15.56
CA LEU A 237 18.24 -22.27 16.29
C LEU A 237 17.71 -22.60 17.69
N LYS A 238 17.80 -23.88 18.07
CA LYS A 238 17.57 -24.34 19.44
C LYS A 238 18.93 -24.70 20.04
N ASP A 239 19.10 -24.39 21.32
CA ASP A 239 20.28 -24.81 22.10
C ASP A 239 20.52 -26.33 21.97
#